data_AF-A0A954UE41-F1
#
_entry.id   AF-A0A954UE41-F1
#
_cell.length_a   1.000
_cell.length_b   1.000
_cell.length_c   1.000
_cell.angle_alpha   90.00
_cell.angle_beta   90.00
_cell.angle_gamma   90.00
#
_symmetry.space_group_name_H-M   'P 1'
#
loop_
_entity.id
_entity.type
_entity.pdbx_description
1 polymer ?
#
loop_
_entity_poly.entity_id
_entity_poly.type
_entity_poly.pdbx_seq_one_letter_code
_entity_poly.pdbx_strand_id
1 'polypeptide(L)' 'MSEEYSIQDLAADELAELLGEHGISVSMEQALTLKQLLVDAGGVDNAVDVVETLASLARAA' A
#
# COMPACT_ATOMS: atom_id res chain seq x y z
N MET A 1 -6.53 18.57 -16.72
CA MET A 1 -7.10 17.93 -15.51
C MET A 1 -6.22 16.74 -15.27
N SER A 2 -5.29 16.85 -14.32
CA SER A 2 -4.47 15.69 -13.93
C SER A 2 -5.39 14.84 -13.07
N GLU A 3 -5.89 13.73 -13.60
CA GLU A 3 -6.56 12.73 -12.78
C GLU A 3 -5.52 12.26 -11.76
N GLU A 4 -5.71 12.68 -10.52
CA GLU A 4 -4.86 12.31 -9.40
C GLU A 4 -5.19 10.84 -9.10
N TYR A 5 -4.51 9.93 -9.81
CA TYR A 5 -4.65 8.50 -9.60
C TYR A 5 -4.35 8.19 -8.14
N SER A 6 -5.36 7.79 -7.39
CA SER A 6 -5.18 7.41 -6.00
C SER A 6 -4.63 5.99 -5.95
N ILE A 7 -3.67 5.75 -5.05
CA ILE A 7 -3.05 4.44 -4.82
C ILE A 7 -4.11 3.35 -4.54
N GLN A 8 -5.28 3.72 -4.01
CA GLN A 8 -6.40 2.80 -3.75
C GLN A 8 -7.06 2.24 -5.02
N ASP A 9 -6.92 2.94 -6.14
CA ASP A 9 -7.49 2.55 -7.43
C ASP A 9 -6.60 1.55 -8.17
N LEU A 10 -5.33 1.41 -7.75
CA LEU A 10 -4.38 0.46 -8.31
C LEU A 10 -4.81 -0.98 -8.03
N ALA A 11 -4.64 -1.87 -9.01
CA ALA A 11 -4.68 -3.30 -8.79
C ALA A 11 -3.48 -3.76 -7.92
N ALA A 12 -3.57 -4.94 -7.30
CA ALA A 12 -2.56 -5.40 -6.36
C ALA A 12 -1.19 -5.66 -7.03
N ASP A 13 -1.21 -6.09 -8.28
CA ASP A 13 -0.02 -6.20 -9.13
C ASP A 13 0.59 -4.84 -9.47
N GLU A 14 -0.23 -3.85 -9.81
CA GLU A 14 0.23 -2.47 -10.07
C GLU A 14 0.83 -1.84 -8.80
N LEU A 15 0.25 -2.10 -7.63
CA LEU A 15 0.80 -1.66 -6.35
C LEU A 15 2.14 -2.35 -6.05
N ALA A 16 2.27 -3.65 -6.35
CA ALA A 16 3.53 -4.38 -6.18
C ALA A 16 4.63 -3.87 -7.11
N GLU A 17 4.29 -3.55 -8.36
CA GLU A 17 5.20 -2.96 -9.34
C GLU A 17 5.67 -1.57 -8.89
N LEU A 18 4.74 -0.70 -8.47
CA LEU A 18 5.04 0.63 -7.94
C LEU A 18 5.97 0.57 -6.72
N LEU A 19 5.71 -0.33 -5.77
CA LEU A 19 6.58 -0.56 -4.62
C LEU A 19 7.97 -1.06 -5.05
N GLY A 20 8.03 -1.90 -6.09
CA GLY A 20 9.26 -2.39 -6.70
C GLY A 20 10.12 -1.28 -7.30
N GLU A 21 9.52 -0.27 -7.95
CA GLU A 21 10.22 0.92 -8.46
C GLU A 21 10.90 1.72 -7.32
N HIS A 22 10.34 1.64 -6.12
CA HIS A 22 10.89 2.23 -4.90
C HIS A 22 11.80 1.29 -4.09
N GLY A 23 12.13 0.11 -4.64
CA GLY A 23 13.04 -0.87 -4.02
C GLY A 23 12.38 -1.74 -2.94
N ILE A 24 11.05 -1.74 -2.85
CA ILE A 24 10.28 -2.54 -1.90
C ILE A 24 9.69 -3.73 -2.65
N SER A 25 10.22 -4.93 -2.41
CA SER A 25 9.68 -6.17 -2.97
C SER A 25 8.60 -6.72 -2.04
N VAL A 26 7.37 -6.81 -2.54
CA VAL A 26 6.23 -7.44 -1.84
C VAL A 26 5.68 -8.61 -2.66
N SER A 27 5.14 -9.62 -1.98
CA SER A 27 4.37 -10.67 -2.63
C SER A 27 2.99 -10.14 -3.06
N MET A 28 2.32 -10.86 -3.96
CA MET A 28 0.95 -10.53 -4.39
C MET A 28 -0.03 -10.48 -3.22
N GLU A 29 0.13 -11.37 -2.23
CA GLU A 29 -0.71 -11.43 -1.02
C GLU A 29 -0.46 -10.23 -0.10
N GLN A 30 0.80 -9.80 0.03
CA GLN A 30 1.17 -8.59 0.77
C GLN A 30 0.63 -7.33 0.09
N ALA A 31 0.72 -7.25 -1.24
CA ALA A 31 0.16 -6.13 -1.99
C ALA A 31 -1.37 -6.06 -1.89
N LEU A 32 -2.06 -7.20 -1.93
CA LEU A 32 -3.50 -7.30 -1.66
C LEU A 32 -3.86 -6.80 -0.26
N THR A 33 -3.10 -7.21 0.74
CA THR A 33 -3.29 -6.80 2.14
C THR A 33 -3.08 -5.29 2.30
N LEU A 34 -2.02 -4.74 1.72
CA LEU A 34 -1.74 -3.30 1.70
C LEU A 34 -2.86 -2.52 1.02
N LYS A 35 -3.32 -2.97 -0.15
CA LYS A 35 -4.42 -2.35 -0.87
C LYS A 35 -5.70 -2.32 -0.02
N GLN A 36 -6.06 -3.45 0.58
CA GLN A 36 -7.23 -3.53 1.44
C GLN A 36 -7.11 -2.60 2.64
N LEU A 37 -5.92 -2.52 3.24
CA LEU A 37 -5.63 -1.61 4.34
C LEU A 37 -5.78 -0.14 3.94
N LEU A 38 -5.33 0.25 2.73
CA LEU A 38 -5.50 1.60 2.18
C LEU A 38 -6.96 1.95 1.92
N VAL A 39 -7.75 0.99 1.44
CA VAL A 39 -9.21 1.14 1.25
C VAL A 39 -9.92 1.28 2.60
N ASP A 40 -9.60 0.41 3.55
CA ASP A 40 -10.21 0.39 4.89
C ASP A 40 -9.86 1.65 5.70
N ALA A 41 -8.65 2.18 5.50
CA ALA A 41 -8.20 3.41 6.14
C ALA A 41 -8.77 4.68 5.49
N GLY A 42 -9.55 4.56 4.40
CA GLY A 42 -10.20 5.69 3.74
C GLY A 42 -9.30 6.48 2.78
N GLY A 43 -8.21 5.88 2.30
CA GLY A 43 -7.27 6.48 1.36
C GLY A 43 -5.97 7.00 1.99
N VAL A 44 -5.21 7.79 1.22
CA VAL A 44 -3.86 8.27 1.58
C VAL A 44 -3.85 9.21 2.79
N ASP A 45 -4.99 9.83 3.13
CA ASP A 45 -5.10 10.69 4.31
C ASP A 45 -4.79 9.94 5.62
N ASN A 46 -4.96 8.62 5.62
CA ASN A 46 -4.65 7.77 6.74
C ASN A 46 -3.41 6.88 6.51
N ALA A 47 -2.56 7.27 5.56
CA ALA A 47 -1.28 6.61 5.26
C ALA A 47 -0.34 6.52 6.47
N VAL A 48 -0.52 7.39 7.48
CA VAL A 48 0.20 7.31 8.76
C VAL A 48 -0.17 6.03 9.52
N ASP A 49 -1.46 5.70 9.62
CA ASP A 49 -1.94 4.45 10.25
C ASP A 49 -1.44 3.22 9.48
N VAL A 50 -1.34 3.34 8.16
CA VAL A 50 -0.76 2.30 7.29
C VAL A 50 0.72 2.10 7.56
N VAL A 51 1.51 3.18 7.61
CA VAL A 51 2.95 3.14 7.91
C VAL A 51 3.20 2.65 9.34
N GLU A 52 2.39 3.04 10.32
CA GLU A 52 2.50 2.53 11.69
C GLU A 52 2.19 1.04 11.78
N THR A 53 1.16 0.58 11.07
CA THR A 53 0.81 -0.85 10.99
C THR A 53 1.93 -1.67 10.35
N LEU A 54 2.50 -1.20 9.24
CA LEU A 54 3.65 -1.82 8.58
C LEU A 54 4.89 -1.84 9.48
N ALA A 55 5.18 -0.75 10.18
CA ALA A 55 6.31 -0.66 11.11
C ALA A 55 6.11 -1.52 12.37
N SER A 56 4.88 -1.80 12.77
CA SER A 56 4.53 -2.72 13.84
C SER A 56 4.74 -4.17 13.42
N LEU A 57 4.24 -4.55 12.23
CA LEU A 57 4.43 -5.89 11.64
C LEU A 57 5.90 -6.24 11.45
N ALA A 58 6.71 -5.30 10.95
CA ALA A 58 8.15 -5.49 10.75
C ALA A 58 8.95 -5.65 12.07
N ARG A 59 8.41 -5.17 13.20
CA ARG A 59 9.03 -5.30 14.52
C ARG A 59 8.59 -6.57 15.27
N ALA A 60 7.49 -7.18 14.85
CA ALA A 60 6.95 -8.39 15.45
C ALA A 60 7.52 -9.70 14.84
N ALA A 61 8.26 -9.58 13.75
CA ALA A 61 8.98 -10.67 13.05
C ALA A 61 10.47 -10.67 13.42
#